data_AF-A0A2A2QU21-F1
#
_entry.id   AF-A0A2A2QU21-F1
#
_cell.length_a   1.000
_cell.length_b   1.000
_cell.length_c   1.000
_cell.angle_alpha   90.00
_cell.angle_beta   90.00
_cell.angle_gamma   90.00
#
_symmetry.space_group_name_H-M   'P 1'
#
loop_
_entity.id
_entity.type
_entity.pdbx_description
1 polymer ?
#
loop_
_entity_poly.entity_id
_entity_poly.type
_entity_poly.pdbx_seq_one_letter_code
_entity_poly.pdbx_strand_id
1 'polypeptide(L)'
;MIHGKPDRPYLESWLRRTRKQLSGSGRLTEVALILSREEGRTPAHWSTYLRDVLDEVETPSLDLLTRIDALLARPVVKDKPAEQPGLF
;
A
#
# COMPACT_ATOMS: atom_id res chain seq x y z
N MET A 1 6.55 14.74 -13.83
CA MET A 1 5.94 13.52 -13.26
C MET A 1 4.75 13.15 -14.14
N ILE A 2 4.65 11.90 -14.60
CA ILE A 2 3.55 11.51 -15.49
C ILE A 2 2.29 11.35 -14.62
N HIS A 3 1.45 12.38 -14.57
CA HIS A 3 0.13 12.35 -13.92
C HIS A 3 -0.91 11.73 -14.87
N GLY A 4 -0.66 10.49 -15.29
CA GLY A 4 -1.55 9.72 -16.16
C GLY A 4 -2.55 8.91 -15.35
N LYS A 5 -3.75 8.70 -15.90
CA LYS A 5 -4.64 7.63 -15.44
C LYS A 5 -4.05 6.28 -15.87
N PRO A 6 -4.04 5.26 -15.01
CA PRO A 6 -3.61 3.93 -15.41
C PRO A 6 -4.54 3.38 -16.51
N ASP A 7 -3.97 2.59 -17.41
CA ASP A 7 -4.75 1.90 -18.43
C ASP A 7 -5.70 0.88 -17.79
N ARG A 8 -6.90 0.72 -18.36
CA ARG A 8 -7.99 -0.06 -17.77
C ARG A 8 -7.62 -1.53 -17.48
N PRO A 9 -7.14 -2.32 -18.46
CA PRO A 9 -6.77 -3.73 -18.22
C PRO A 9 -5.60 -3.89 -17.23
N TYR A 10 -4.68 -2.91 -17.19
CA TYR A 10 -3.63 -2.89 -16.19
C TYR A 10 -4.19 -2.67 -14.78
N LEU A 11 -5.07 -1.68 -14.62
CA LEU A 11 -5.73 -1.38 -13.35
C LEU A 11 -6.53 -2.58 -12.82
N GLU A 12 -7.33 -3.24 -13.66
CA GLU A 12 -8.12 -4.42 -13.26
C GLU A 12 -7.23 -5.58 -12.77
N SER A 13 -6.15 -5.84 -13.49
CA SER A 13 -5.17 -6.88 -13.13
C SER A 13 -4.50 -6.58 -11.80
N TRP A 14 -4.14 -5.31 -11.60
CA TRP A 14 -3.57 -4.81 -10.36
C TRP A 14 -4.56 -4.95 -9.20
N LEU A 15 -5.80 -4.49 -9.35
CA LEU A 15 -6.85 -4.58 -8.32
C LEU A 15 -7.06 -6.01 -7.84
N ARG A 16 -7.16 -6.99 -8.75
CA ARG A 16 -7.34 -8.41 -8.39
C ARG A 16 -6.20 -8.93 -7.51
N ARG A 17 -4.95 -8.56 -7.84
CA ARG A 17 -3.75 -8.97 -7.09
C ARG A 17 -3.69 -8.26 -5.73
N THR A 18 -3.87 -6.95 -5.74
CA THR A 18 -3.77 -6.09 -4.56
C THR A 18 -4.85 -6.42 -3.54
N ARG A 19 -6.08 -6.69 -3.98
CA ARG A 19 -7.17 -7.14 -3.09
C ARG A 19 -6.75 -8.39 -2.33
N LYS A 20 -6.17 -9.39 -3.01
CA LYS A 20 -5.67 -10.63 -2.40
C LYS A 20 -4.49 -10.40 -1.43
N GLN A 21 -3.57 -9.50 -1.77
CA GLN A 21 -2.41 -9.18 -0.92
C GLN A 21 -2.81 -8.39 0.33
N LEU A 22 -3.80 -7.50 0.22
CA LEU A 22 -4.29 -6.66 1.30
C LEU A 22 -5.35 -7.34 2.18
N SER A 23 -5.96 -8.45 1.74
CA SER A 23 -6.86 -9.27 2.56
C SER A 23 -6.18 -9.91 3.79
N GLY A 24 -4.85 -9.93 3.86
CA GLY A 24 -4.14 -10.40 5.04
C GLY A 24 -4.32 -9.46 6.23
N SER A 25 -4.64 -10.01 7.40
CA SER A 25 -4.85 -9.25 8.65
C SER A 25 -3.66 -8.33 8.95
N GLY A 26 -3.83 -7.03 8.72
CA GLY A 26 -2.85 -5.99 9.05
C GLY A 26 -2.07 -5.39 7.87
N ARG A 27 -2.05 -6.01 6.68
CA ARG A 27 -1.29 -5.50 5.52
C ARG A 27 -1.80 -4.14 5.04
N LEU A 28 -3.13 -3.96 5.01
CA LEU A 28 -3.75 -2.68 4.63
C LEU A 28 -3.34 -1.56 5.60
N THR A 29 -3.35 -1.83 6.90
CA THR A 29 -2.94 -0.87 7.93
C THR A 29 -1.46 -0.52 7.81
N GLU A 30 -0.60 -1.51 7.53
CA GLU A 30 0.83 -1.31 7.32
C GLU A 30 1.11 -0.42 6.10
N VAL A 31 0.49 -0.73 4.95
CA VAL A 31 0.63 0.07 3.74
C VAL A 31 0.11 1.49 3.95
N ALA A 32 -1.02 1.66 4.62
CA ALA A 32 -1.57 2.97 4.94
C ALA A 32 -0.65 3.79 5.87
N LEU A 33 0.02 3.14 6.81
CA LEU A 33 1.02 3.79 7.66
C LEU A 33 2.24 4.25 6.85
N ILE A 34 2.75 3.41 5.94
CA ILE A 34 3.90 3.77 5.11
C ILE A 34 3.52 4.94 4.18
N LEU A 35 2.37 4.88 3.50
CA LEU A 35 1.87 5.96 2.66
C LEU A 35 1.69 7.27 3.44
N SER A 36 1.23 7.21 4.70
CA SER A 36 1.10 8.41 5.52
C SER A 36 2.42 9.13 5.78
N ARG A 37 3.52 8.36 5.88
CA ARG A 37 4.86 8.89 6.11
C ARG A 37 5.48 9.45 4.83
N GLU A 38 5.17 8.85 3.70
CA GLU A 38 5.77 9.19 2.41
C GLU A 38 5.02 10.30 1.66
N GLU A 39 3.69 10.24 1.65
CA GLU A 39 2.80 11.12 0.87
C GLU A 39 2.05 12.13 1.74
N GLY A 40 2.26 12.09 3.06
CA GLY A 40 1.51 12.87 4.04
C GLY A 40 0.11 12.31 4.29
N ARG A 41 -0.77 13.12 4.90
CA ARG A 41 -2.10 12.70 5.42
C ARG A 41 -2.01 11.63 6.52
N THR A 42 -3.15 11.28 7.10
CA THR A 42 -3.20 10.33 8.22
C THR A 42 -3.29 8.89 7.72
N PRO A 43 -2.81 7.90 8.51
CA PRO A 43 -3.00 6.48 8.19
C PRO A 43 -4.49 6.09 8.02
N ALA A 44 -5.39 6.75 8.77
CA ALA A 44 -6.82 6.54 8.63
C ALA A 44 -7.34 6.96 7.25
N HIS A 45 -6.88 8.12 6.75
CA HIS A 45 -7.21 8.58 5.41
C HIS A 45 -6.76 7.57 4.34
N TRP A 46 -5.50 7.12 4.42
CA TRP A 46 -4.98 6.13 3.46
C TRP A 46 -5.69 4.78 3.55
N SER A 47 -6.10 4.36 4.74
CA SER A 47 -6.87 3.12 4.90
C SER A 47 -8.25 3.21 4.25
N THR A 48 -8.90 4.37 4.29
CA THR A 48 -10.18 4.61 3.60
C THR A 48 -9.95 4.70 2.09
N TYR A 49 -9.00 5.52 1.66
CA TYR A 49 -8.62 5.68 0.26
C TYR A 49 -8.30 4.33 -0.41
N LEU A 50 -7.49 3.48 0.24
CA LEU A 50 -7.16 2.16 -0.29
C LEU A 50 -8.39 1.25 -0.41
N ARG A 51 -9.37 1.37 0.49
CA ARG A 51 -10.64 0.63 0.37
C ARG A 51 -11.45 1.17 -0.80
N ASP A 52 -11.58 2.49 -0.94
CA ASP A 52 -12.31 3.11 -2.04
C ASP A 52 -11.68 2.75 -3.40
N VAL A 53 -10.35 2.68 -3.49
CA VAL A 53 -9.64 2.17 -4.67
C VAL A 53 -9.94 0.69 -4.92
N LEU A 54 -9.89 -0.13 -3.87
CA LEU A 54 -10.19 -1.56 -3.97
C LEU A 54 -11.66 -1.82 -4.30
N ASP A 55 -12.58 -0.95 -3.92
CA ASP A 55 -14.01 -1.01 -4.22
C ASP A 55 -14.35 -0.31 -5.55
N GLU A 56 -13.32 0.14 -6.29
CA GLU A 56 -13.44 0.76 -7.60
C GLU A 56 -14.24 2.10 -7.57
N VAL A 57 -14.40 2.67 -6.37
CA VAL A 57 -15.01 3.99 -6.12
C VAL A 57 -14.06 5.10 -6.53
N GLU A 58 -12.76 4.91 -6.27
CA GLU A 58 -11.72 5.88 -6.59
C GLU A 58 -10.65 5.29 -7.51
N THR A 59 -10.19 6.08 -8.49
CA THR A 59 -9.12 5.65 -9.40
C THR A 59 -7.80 6.32 -8.99
N PRO A 60 -6.78 5.55 -8.58
CA PRO A 60 -5.48 6.12 -8.25
C PRO A 60 -4.78 6.64 -9.50
N SER A 61 -3.99 7.70 -9.33
CA SER A 61 -3.03 8.10 -10.37
C SER A 61 -2.01 6.98 -10.62
N LEU A 62 -1.47 6.91 -11.84
CA LEU A 62 -0.48 5.90 -12.21
C LEU A 62 0.73 5.87 -11.26
N ASP A 63 1.24 7.04 -10.87
CA ASP A 63 2.37 7.18 -9.93
C ASP A 63 2.07 6.51 -8.58
N LEU A 64 0.94 6.87 -7.98
CA LEU A 64 0.47 6.28 -6.73
C LEU A 64 0.24 4.77 -6.85
N LEU A 65 -0.32 4.30 -7.97
CA LEU A 65 -0.51 2.88 -8.22
C LEU A 65 0.83 2.14 -8.23
N THR A 66 1.81 2.62 -9.00
CA THR A 66 3.16 2.04 -9.06
C THR A 66 3.83 2.04 -7.68
N ARG A 67 3.60 3.08 -6.89
CA ARG A 67 4.15 3.18 -5.54
C ARG A 67 3.53 2.17 -4.58
N ILE A 68 2.22 2.00 -4.61
CA ILE A 68 1.54 0.96 -3.83
C ILE A 68 2.02 -0.42 -4.28
N ASP A 69 2.18 -0.66 -5.59
CA ASP A 69 2.72 -1.92 -6.12
C ASP A 69 4.13 -2.21 -5.58
N ALA A 70 5.00 -1.18 -5.54
CA ALA A 70 6.33 -1.31 -4.96
C ALA A 70 6.31 -1.65 -3.45
N LEU A 71 5.37 -1.07 -2.69
CA LEU A 71 5.19 -1.41 -1.27
C LEU A 71 4.69 -2.85 -1.08
N LEU A 72 3.79 -3.31 -1.95
CA LEU A 72 3.24 -4.66 -1.90
C LEU A 72 4.24 -5.73 -2.35
N ALA A 73 5.12 -5.40 -3.31
CA ALA A 73 6.19 -6.25 -3.79
C ALA A 73 7.31 -6.44 -2.75
N ARG A 74 7.48 -5.49 -1.83
CA ARG A 74 8.45 -5.65 -0.73
C ARG A 74 7.96 -6.77 0.22
N PRO A 75 8.80 -7.78 0.50
CA PRO A 75 8.50 -8.73 1.55
C PRO A 75 8.33 -7.97 2.87
N VAL A 76 7.31 -8.31 3.65
CA VAL A 76 7.19 -7.85 5.03
C VAL A 76 8.43 -8.37 5.74
N VAL A 77 9.47 -7.54 5.87
CA VAL A 77 10.54 -7.83 6.80
C VAL A 77 9.85 -7.75 8.14
N LYS A 78 9.54 -8.90 8.74
CA LYS A 78 9.31 -8.98 10.18
C LYS A 78 10.59 -8.42 10.78
N ASP A 79 10.55 -7.14 11.13
CA ASP A 79 11.54 -6.54 12.01
C ASP A 79 11.50 -7.43 13.26
N LYS A 80 12.44 -8.37 13.35
CA LYS A 80 12.74 -9.00 14.63
C LYS A 80 13.18 -7.82 15.49
N PRO A 81 12.45 -7.50 16.57
CA PRO A 81 12.85 -6.40 17.42
C PRO A 81 14.30 -6.64 17.81
N ALA A 82 15.14 -5.64 17.54
CA ALA A 82 16.56 -5.67 17.81
C ALA A 82 16.79 -6.29 19.20
N GLU A 83 17.33 -7.51 19.21
CA GLU A 83 17.83 -8.15 20.41
C GLU A 83 18.99 -7.26 20.87
N GLN A 84 18.68 -6.38 21.82
CA GLN A 84 19.68 -5.59 22.53
C GLN A 84 20.69 -6.60 23.08
N PRO A 85 21.97 -6.57 22.69
CA PRO A 85 22.94 -7.42 23.34
C PRO A 85 22.95 -7.03 24.81
N GLY A 86 22.46 -7.95 25.64
CA GLY A 86 22.40 -7.80 27.08
C GLY A 86 23.79 -7.41 27.59
N LEU A 87 23.85 -6.25 28.23
CA LEU A 87 25.03 -5.78 28.92
C LEU A 87 24.99 -6.39 30.33
N PHE A 88 25.57 -7.58 30.48
CA PHE A 88 25.91 -8.19 31.76
C PHE A 88 27.20 -8.99 31.63
#